data_AF-A0A1I3BLG6-F1
#
_entry.id   AF-A0A1I3BLG6-F1
#
_cell.length_a   1.000
_cell.length_b   1.000
_cell.length_c   1.000
_cell.angle_alpha   90.00
_cell.angle_beta   90.00
_cell.angle_gamma   90.00
#
_symmetry.space_group_name_H-M   'P 1'
#
loop_
_entity.id
_entity.type
_entity.pdbx_description
1 polymer ?
#
loop_
_entity_poly.entity_id
_entity_poly.type
_entity_poly.pdbx_seq_one_letter_code
_entity_poly.pdbx_strand_id
1 'polypeptide(L)'
;MTPTVHVAALWGSGHRAFQRARAEAYLADELCLSRVARLCVRCASPGHGRPVPLGASDAVHLSLAYAEDVVLVAWSSAPVGVDVERDAPGRGAGDYGDLRVWTRIEAIVKTSGEGLSREPVDLPELWTSPLPLPEGWVGTVACAVPAELSWRSGHPAHRGGPAAPPR
;
A
#
# COMPACT_ATOMS: atom_id res chain seq x y z
N MET A 1 -24.46 -3.49 -0.88
CA MET A 1 -23.48 -4.36 -1.56
C MET A 1 -22.16 -4.23 -0.82
N THR A 2 -21.48 -5.33 -0.56
CA THR A 2 -20.14 -5.32 0.04
C THR A 2 -19.16 -4.76 -0.98
N PRO A 3 -18.40 -3.69 -0.69
CA PRO A 3 -17.42 -3.17 -1.63
C PRO A 3 -16.28 -4.15 -1.85
N THR A 4 -15.67 -4.09 -3.04
CA THR A 4 -14.42 -4.79 -3.32
C THR A 4 -13.25 -3.84 -3.06
N VAL A 5 -12.29 -4.32 -2.28
CA VAL A 5 -10.99 -3.67 -2.12
C VAL A 5 -10.03 -4.34 -3.09
N HIS A 6 -9.60 -3.58 -4.09
CA HIS A 6 -8.62 -4.05 -5.04
C HIS A 6 -7.22 -3.64 -4.59
N VAL A 7 -6.27 -4.55 -4.70
CA VAL A 7 -4.86 -4.31 -4.40
C VAL A 7 -3.99 -4.89 -5.50
N ALA A 8 -3.06 -4.10 -6.00
CA ALA A 8 -2.05 -4.54 -6.95
C ALA A 8 -0.63 -4.32 -6.41
N ALA A 9 0.26 -5.29 -6.63
CA ALA A 9 1.68 -5.18 -6.34
C ALA A 9 2.48 -4.88 -7.62
N LEU A 10 3.14 -3.72 -7.65
CA LEU A 10 4.01 -3.32 -8.76
C LEU A 10 5.46 -3.51 -8.36
N TRP A 11 6.07 -4.60 -8.84
CA TRP A 11 7.46 -4.93 -8.55
C TRP A 11 8.43 -4.15 -9.43
N GLY A 12 9.63 -3.91 -8.91
CA GLY A 12 10.75 -3.30 -9.61
C GLY A 12 11.55 -2.40 -8.68
N SER A 13 12.85 -2.26 -8.94
CA SER A 13 13.72 -1.37 -8.18
C SER A 13 13.53 0.10 -8.62
N GLY A 14 13.93 1.03 -7.74
CA GLY A 14 13.89 2.45 -8.03
C GLY A 14 13.65 3.30 -6.80
N HIS A 15 14.04 4.57 -6.88
CA HIS A 15 13.82 5.53 -5.80
C HIS A 15 12.34 5.87 -5.65
N ARG A 16 11.95 6.36 -4.46
CA ARG A 16 10.55 6.60 -4.07
C ARG A 16 9.74 7.41 -5.09
N ALA A 17 10.33 8.45 -5.69
CA ALA A 17 9.64 9.29 -6.67
C ALA A 17 9.29 8.53 -7.97
N PHE A 18 10.20 7.69 -8.46
CA PHE A 18 9.97 6.83 -9.61
C PHE A 18 8.86 5.80 -9.34
N GLN A 19 8.91 5.11 -8.20
CA GLN A 19 7.87 4.16 -7.82
C GLN A 19 6.50 4.82 -7.69
N ARG A 20 6.46 6.03 -7.14
CA ARG A 20 5.22 6.81 -7.05
C ARG A 20 4.66 7.13 -8.43
N ALA A 21 5.50 7.60 -9.36
CA ALA A 21 5.07 7.90 -10.72
C ALA A 21 4.51 6.65 -11.44
N ARG A 22 5.16 5.48 -11.26
CA ARG A 22 4.65 4.20 -11.78
C ARG A 22 3.30 3.83 -11.20
N ALA A 23 3.15 3.94 -9.88
CA ALA A 23 1.89 3.65 -9.19
C ALA A 23 0.75 4.59 -9.61
N GLU A 24 1.04 5.88 -9.77
CA GLU A 24 0.06 6.88 -10.22
C GLU A 24 -0.34 6.67 -11.69
N ALA A 25 0.59 6.29 -12.56
CA ALA A 25 0.31 5.93 -13.94
C ALA A 25 -0.55 4.65 -14.03
N TYR A 26 -0.22 3.63 -13.25
CA TYR A 26 -1.02 2.39 -13.17
C TYR A 26 -2.46 2.69 -12.74
N LEU A 27 -2.65 3.48 -11.68
CA LEU A 27 -3.98 3.83 -11.19
C LEU A 27 -4.76 4.69 -12.17
N ALA A 28 -4.09 5.59 -12.91
CA ALA A 28 -4.75 6.41 -13.91
C ALA A 28 -5.28 5.57 -15.09
N ASP A 29 -4.50 4.59 -15.54
CA ASP A 29 -4.90 3.65 -16.59
C ASP A 29 -6.03 2.72 -16.10
N GLU A 30 -5.83 2.04 -14.96
CA GLU A 30 -6.77 1.07 -14.39
C GLU A 30 -8.15 1.65 -14.11
N LEU A 31 -8.20 2.92 -13.67
CA LEU A 31 -9.43 3.59 -13.25
C LEU A 31 -9.90 4.67 -14.23
N CYS A 32 -9.28 4.75 -15.41
CA CYS A 32 -9.56 5.78 -16.42
C CYS A 32 -9.54 7.21 -15.86
N LEU A 33 -8.62 7.50 -14.93
CA LEU A 33 -8.51 8.81 -14.29
C LEU A 33 -7.77 9.77 -15.21
N SER A 34 -8.14 11.05 -15.16
CA SER A 34 -7.32 12.10 -15.78
C SER A 34 -5.94 12.19 -15.13
N ARG A 35 -5.88 12.03 -13.80
CA ARG A 35 -4.63 12.06 -13.01
C ARG A 35 -4.85 11.56 -11.58
N VAL A 36 -3.79 11.06 -10.95
CA VAL A 36 -3.68 10.97 -9.47
C VAL A 36 -2.90 12.17 -8.94
N ALA A 37 -3.50 12.95 -8.05
CA ALA A 37 -2.93 14.15 -7.45
C ALA A 37 -2.57 13.94 -5.98
N ARG A 38 -1.81 14.88 -5.42
CA ARG A 38 -1.50 14.97 -3.98
C ARG A 38 -1.42 16.42 -3.58
N LEU A 39 -1.90 16.70 -2.38
CA LEU A 39 -1.64 17.95 -1.69
C LEU A 39 -1.56 17.63 -0.21
N CYS A 40 -0.37 17.73 0.39
CA CYS A 40 -0.25 17.49 1.81
C CYS A 40 -1.01 18.54 2.61
N VAL A 41 -1.95 18.11 3.45
CA VAL A 41 -2.73 19.00 4.33
C VAL A 41 -1.89 19.81 5.32
N ARG A 42 -0.63 19.41 5.58
CA ARG A 42 0.27 20.09 6.52
C ARG A 42 1.16 21.13 5.88
N CYS A 43 1.62 20.91 4.64
CA CYS A 43 2.63 21.77 3.99
C CYS A 43 2.34 22.12 2.53
N ALA A 44 1.17 21.72 2.01
CA ALA A 44 0.76 21.91 0.61
C ALA A 44 1.72 21.29 -0.44
N SER A 45 2.64 20.41 -0.02
CA SER A 45 3.54 19.74 -0.95
C SER A 45 2.79 18.74 -1.84
N PRO A 46 3.07 18.69 -3.16
CA PRO A 46 2.62 17.62 -4.04
C PRO A 46 3.50 16.36 -3.93
N GLY A 47 4.62 16.42 -3.20
CA GLY A 47 5.57 15.32 -3.07
C GLY A 47 5.13 14.22 -2.10
N HIS A 48 4.16 14.50 -1.22
CA HIS A 48 3.63 13.55 -0.26
C HIS A 48 2.17 13.88 0.10
N GLY A 49 1.59 13.09 1.00
CA GLY A 49 0.18 13.15 1.35
C GLY A 49 -0.64 12.10 0.63
N ARG A 50 -1.93 12.05 0.95
CA ARG A 50 -2.86 11.04 0.44
C ARG A 50 -3.04 11.23 -1.08
N PRO A 51 -2.97 10.13 -1.86
CA PRO A 51 -3.34 10.19 -3.28
C PRO A 51 -4.83 10.55 -3.43
N VAL A 52 -5.14 11.42 -4.37
CA VAL A 52 -6.51 11.84 -4.71
C VAL A 52 -6.76 11.56 -6.19
N PRO A 53 -7.79 10.79 -6.55
CA PRO A 53 -8.17 10.55 -7.94
C PRO A 53 -8.83 11.80 -8.53
N LEU A 54 -8.45 12.19 -9.75
CA LEU A 54 -9.09 13.27 -10.50
C LEU A 54 -9.69 12.69 -11.79
N GLY A 55 -10.94 13.07 -12.08
CA GLY A 55 -11.67 12.59 -13.26
C GLY A 55 -12.39 11.25 -13.07
N ALA A 56 -12.48 10.74 -11.84
CA ALA A 56 -13.29 9.55 -11.55
C ALA A 56 -14.80 9.88 -11.66
N SER A 57 -15.56 9.00 -12.31
CA SER A 57 -17.02 9.10 -12.39
C SER A 57 -17.72 8.76 -11.06
N ASP A 58 -17.09 7.91 -10.25
CA ASP A 58 -17.57 7.44 -8.96
C ASP A 58 -16.60 7.80 -7.83
N ALA A 59 -17.10 7.78 -6.59
CA ALA A 59 -16.27 7.93 -5.41
C ALA A 59 -15.26 6.76 -5.32
N VAL A 60 -13.97 7.08 -5.40
CA VAL A 60 -12.89 6.12 -5.23
C VAL A 60 -11.85 6.64 -4.25
N HIS A 61 -11.44 5.78 -3.33
CA HIS A 61 -10.39 6.05 -2.37
C HIS A 61 -9.13 5.29 -2.77
N LEU A 62 -7.99 5.95 -2.66
CA LEU A 62 -6.69 5.40 -3.02
C LEU A 62 -5.78 5.30 -1.79
N SER A 63 -4.94 4.27 -1.76
CA SER A 63 -3.84 4.14 -0.80
C SER A 63 -2.61 3.52 -1.45
N LEU A 64 -1.42 3.97 -1.04
CA LEU A 64 -0.15 3.47 -1.54
C LEU A 64 0.78 3.15 -0.38
N ALA A 65 1.51 2.04 -0.51
CA ALA A 65 2.60 1.66 0.39
C ALA A 65 3.80 1.18 -0.39
N TYR A 66 4.99 1.30 0.18
CA TYR A 66 6.21 1.02 -0.54
C TYR A 66 7.20 0.35 0.41
N ALA A 67 7.80 -0.72 -0.08
CA ALA A 67 8.95 -1.36 0.52
C ALA A 67 10.05 -1.46 -0.53
N GLU A 68 11.17 -2.10 -0.20
CA GLU A 68 12.20 -2.41 -1.19
C GLU A 68 11.57 -3.23 -2.34
N ASP A 69 11.80 -2.78 -3.57
CA ASP A 69 11.34 -3.35 -4.84
C ASP A 69 9.83 -3.44 -5.09
N VAL A 70 8.99 -2.88 -4.23
CA VAL A 70 7.54 -2.98 -4.42
C VAL A 70 6.84 -1.69 -4.03
N VAL A 71 5.88 -1.31 -4.85
CA VAL A 71 4.82 -0.38 -4.46
C VAL A 71 3.48 -1.12 -4.52
N LEU A 72 2.77 -1.13 -3.41
CA LEU A 72 1.38 -1.55 -3.36
C LEU A 72 0.48 -0.37 -3.68
N VAL A 73 -0.51 -0.61 -4.53
CA VAL A 73 -1.61 0.32 -4.80
C VAL A 73 -2.91 -0.35 -4.40
N ALA A 74 -3.74 0.34 -3.62
CA ALA A 74 -5.05 -0.13 -3.20
C ALA A 74 -6.13 0.89 -3.55
N TRP A 75 -7.29 0.40 -4.00
CA TRP A 75 -8.44 1.24 -4.32
C TRP A 75 -9.77 0.56 -3.97
N SER A 76 -10.77 1.37 -3.61
CA SER A 76 -12.12 0.92 -3.25
C SER A 76 -13.11 2.09 -3.32
N SER A 77 -14.41 1.80 -3.37
CA SER A 77 -15.49 2.78 -3.20
C SER A 77 -15.69 3.23 -1.74
N ALA A 78 -15.01 2.59 -0.80
CA ALA A 78 -14.93 2.99 0.60
C ALA A 78 -13.48 3.36 0.98
N PRO A 79 -13.26 4.17 2.05
CA PRO A 79 -11.91 4.50 2.50
C PRO A 79 -11.05 3.25 2.71
N VAL A 80 -9.87 3.27 2.09
CA VAL A 80 -8.92 2.15 2.08
C VAL A 80 -7.55 2.62 2.53
N GLY A 81 -6.82 1.74 3.22
CA GLY A 81 -5.42 1.89 3.58
C GLY A 81 -4.64 0.61 3.26
N VAL A 82 -3.41 0.73 2.80
CA VAL A 82 -2.53 -0.44 2.56
C VAL A 82 -1.17 -0.19 3.17
N ASP A 83 -0.52 -1.25 3.64
CA ASP A 83 0.87 -1.20 4.05
C ASP A 83 1.69 -2.44 3.65
N VAL A 84 3.00 -2.27 3.51
CA VAL A 84 3.96 -3.33 3.17
C VAL A 84 5.32 -3.06 3.80
N GLU A 85 5.93 -4.11 4.33
CA GLU A 85 7.29 -4.11 4.86
C GLU A 85 8.10 -5.28 4.34
N ARG A 86 9.42 -5.08 4.25
CA ARG A 86 10.36 -6.17 3.94
C ARG A 86 10.67 -6.93 5.23
N ASP A 87 10.33 -8.21 5.23
CA ASP A 87 10.62 -9.15 6.32
C ASP A 87 11.98 -9.77 6.08
N ALA A 88 13.00 -9.18 6.70
CA ALA A 88 14.39 -9.61 6.59
C ALA A 88 14.98 -9.80 8.00
N PRO A 89 15.93 -10.73 8.19
CA PRO A 89 16.58 -10.92 9.49
C PRO A 89 17.11 -9.60 10.07
N GLY A 90 16.74 -9.29 11.31
CA GLY A 90 17.11 -8.05 11.99
C GLY A 90 16.22 -6.83 11.69
N ARG A 91 15.21 -6.95 10.82
CA ARG A 91 14.12 -5.98 10.70
C ARG A 91 12.93 -6.47 11.53
N GLY A 92 12.66 -5.77 12.63
CA GLY A 92 11.38 -5.81 13.32
C GLY A 92 10.74 -4.43 13.31
N ALA A 93 9.50 -4.31 13.75
CA ALA A 93 8.81 -3.02 13.88
C ALA A 93 9.27 -2.23 15.13
N GLY A 94 10.53 -2.41 15.57
CA GLY A 94 11.03 -1.87 16.83
C GLY A 94 10.15 -2.29 18.02
N ASP A 95 9.70 -1.31 18.80
CA ASP A 95 8.83 -1.51 19.97
C ASP A 95 7.45 -2.09 19.62
N TYR A 96 7.03 -2.01 18.35
CA TYR A 96 5.77 -2.60 17.88
C TYR A 96 5.89 -4.11 17.59
N GLY A 97 7.11 -4.67 17.65
CA GLY A 97 7.37 -6.10 17.54
C GLY A 97 7.21 -6.66 16.12
N ASP A 98 6.17 -7.44 15.90
CA ASP A 98 5.89 -8.20 14.66
C ASP A 98 5.52 -7.27 13.50
N LEU A 99 6.21 -7.41 12.37
CA LEU A 99 5.94 -6.63 11.16
C LEU A 99 4.50 -6.82 10.64
N ARG A 100 3.86 -7.97 10.87
CA ARG A 100 2.45 -8.20 10.51
C ARG A 100 1.50 -7.33 11.33
N VAL A 101 1.79 -7.16 12.62
CA VAL A 101 1.03 -6.27 13.51
C VAL A 101 1.24 -4.83 13.06
N TRP A 102 2.48 -4.46 12.74
CA TRP A 102 2.81 -3.14 12.25
C TRP A 102 2.12 -2.80 10.92
N THR A 103 2.20 -3.68 9.92
CA THR A 103 1.53 -3.43 8.62
C THR A 103 0.02 -3.31 8.78
N ARG A 104 -0.58 -4.03 9.74
CA ARG A 104 -2.00 -3.86 10.07
C ARG A 104 -2.29 -2.49 10.68
N ILE A 105 -1.50 -2.05 11.66
CA ILE A 105 -1.61 -0.72 12.29
C ILE A 105 -1.51 0.38 11.24
N GLU A 106 -0.47 0.33 10.39
CA GLU A 106 -0.26 1.33 9.34
C GLU A 106 -1.39 1.34 8.31
N ALA A 107 -1.89 0.17 7.90
CA ALA A 107 -3.02 0.08 6.98
C ALA A 107 -4.30 0.72 7.57
N ILE A 108 -4.59 0.49 8.86
CA ILE A 108 -5.72 1.11 9.55
C ILE A 108 -5.54 2.63 9.60
N VAL A 109 -4.36 3.12 10.00
CA VAL A 109 -4.05 4.56 10.04
C VAL A 109 -4.18 5.20 8.65
N LYS A 110 -3.73 4.52 7.60
CA LYS A 110 -3.83 5.00 6.21
C LYS A 110 -5.27 5.03 5.69
N THR A 111 -6.20 4.32 6.34
CA THR A 111 -7.62 4.35 5.97
C THR A 111 -8.25 5.71 6.27
N SER A 112 -7.98 6.31 7.44
CA SER A 112 -8.49 7.63 7.81
C SER A 112 -7.83 8.77 7.03
N GLY A 113 -6.54 8.61 6.69
CA GLY A 113 -5.76 9.64 5.99
C GLY A 113 -5.20 10.73 6.90
N GLU A 114 -5.37 10.59 8.22
CA GLU A 114 -4.86 11.52 9.24
C GLU A 114 -3.34 11.33 9.51
N GLY A 115 -2.79 10.17 9.12
CA GLY A 115 -1.42 9.77 9.45
C GLY A 115 -1.28 9.41 10.94
N LEU A 116 -0.05 9.36 11.46
CA LEU A 116 0.25 9.04 12.86
C LEU A 116 -0.15 10.16 13.86
N SER A 117 -1.14 11.00 13.54
CA SER A 117 -1.70 11.91 14.55
C SER A 117 -2.61 11.20 15.57
N ARG A 118 -2.91 9.92 15.32
CA ARG A 118 -3.54 9.01 16.28
C ARG A 118 -2.52 8.05 16.85
N GLU A 119 -2.56 7.89 18.16
CA GLU A 119 -1.78 6.87 18.87
C GLU A 119 -2.23 5.46 18.43
N PRO A 120 -1.29 4.52 18.19
CA PRO A 120 -1.62 3.15 17.76
C PRO A 120 -2.53 2.37 18.72
N VAL A 121 -2.68 2.80 19.97
CA VAL A 121 -3.52 2.14 20.98
C VAL A 121 -5.02 2.45 20.84
N ASP A 122 -5.38 3.54 20.17
CA ASP A 122 -6.78 4.01 20.01
C ASP A 122 -7.29 3.82 18.57
N LEU A 123 -6.85 2.76 17.91
CA LEU A 123 -7.26 2.48 16.53
C LEU A 123 -8.67 1.88 16.45
N PRO A 124 -9.51 2.34 15.51
CA PRO A 124 -10.81 1.72 15.27
C PRO A 124 -10.64 0.29 14.78
N GLU A 125 -11.60 -0.55 15.12
CA GLU A 125 -11.70 -1.88 14.53
C GLU A 125 -12.24 -1.77 13.10
N LEU A 126 -11.36 -1.95 12.12
CA LEU A 126 -11.68 -1.92 10.70
C LEU A 126 -11.54 -3.31 10.08
N TRP A 127 -12.17 -3.52 8.93
CA TRP A 127 -11.90 -4.71 8.13
C TRP A 127 -10.44 -4.69 7.69
N THR A 128 -9.74 -5.81 7.87
CA THR A 128 -8.34 -5.96 7.46
C THR A 128 -8.12 -7.33 6.82
N SER A 129 -7.17 -7.41 5.88
CA SER A 129 -6.78 -8.67 5.26
C SER A 129 -5.26 -8.69 5.01
N PRO A 130 -4.55 -9.77 5.40
CA PRO A 130 -3.16 -9.96 5.00
C PRO A 130 -3.08 -10.18 3.49
N LEU A 131 -2.04 -9.64 2.86
CA LEU A 131 -1.85 -9.75 1.41
C LEU A 131 -1.02 -10.99 1.05
N PRO A 132 -1.35 -11.71 -0.04
CA PRO A 132 -0.63 -12.91 -0.49
C PRO A 132 0.68 -12.54 -1.19
N LEU A 133 1.61 -11.93 -0.43
CA LEU A 133 2.92 -11.50 -0.90
C LEU A 133 3.93 -12.68 -0.92
N PRO A 134 4.97 -12.61 -1.78
CA PRO A 134 6.09 -13.53 -1.73
C PRO A 134 6.81 -13.54 -0.37
N GLU A 135 7.52 -14.63 -0.09
CA GLU A 135 8.38 -14.73 1.08
C GLU A 135 9.38 -13.56 1.14
N GLY A 136 9.58 -13.00 2.34
CA GLY A 136 10.42 -11.82 2.56
C GLY A 136 9.66 -10.50 2.52
N TRP A 137 8.34 -10.51 2.31
CA TRP A 137 7.48 -9.34 2.46
C TRP A 137 6.25 -9.68 3.29
N VAL A 138 5.82 -8.73 4.10
CA VAL A 138 4.54 -8.76 4.80
C VAL A 138 3.75 -7.51 4.42
N GLY A 139 2.43 -7.64 4.36
CA GLY A 139 1.58 -6.53 3.97
C GLY A 139 0.15 -6.77 4.39
N THR A 140 -0.58 -5.68 4.58
CA THR A 140 -1.97 -5.68 5.01
C THR A 140 -2.73 -4.61 4.26
N VAL A 141 -3.98 -4.89 3.93
CA VAL A 141 -4.94 -3.88 3.49
C VAL A 141 -6.04 -3.74 4.53
N ALA A 142 -6.55 -2.52 4.68
CA ALA A 142 -7.63 -2.17 5.57
C ALA A 142 -8.71 -1.39 4.81
N CYS A 143 -9.97 -1.56 5.23
CA CYS A 143 -11.13 -0.87 4.67
C CYS A 143 -12.03 -0.39 5.80
N ALA A 144 -12.62 0.80 5.65
CA ALA A 144 -13.52 1.38 6.64
C ALA A 144 -14.79 0.55 6.88
N VAL A 145 -15.13 -0.36 5.96
CA VAL A 145 -16.30 -1.25 6.04
C VAL A 145 -15.89 -2.68 5.65
N PRO A 146 -16.65 -3.71 6.03
CA PRO A 146 -16.45 -5.07 5.53
C PRO A 146 -16.34 -5.10 4.00
N ALA A 147 -15.36 -5.82 3.47
CA ALA A 147 -15.03 -5.83 2.05
C ALA A 147 -14.58 -7.22 1.57
N GLU A 148 -14.63 -7.40 0.25
CA GLU A 148 -14.00 -8.53 -0.44
C GLU A 148 -12.63 -8.10 -1.00
N LEU A 149 -11.62 -8.96 -0.89
CA LEU A 149 -10.28 -8.69 -1.45
C LEU A 149 -10.19 -9.15 -2.91
N SER A 150 -9.80 -8.23 -3.79
CA SER A 150 -9.35 -8.53 -5.15
C SER A 150 -7.85 -8.26 -5.25
N TRP A 151 -7.05 -9.31 -5.42
CA TRP A 151 -5.59 -9.22 -5.46
C TRP A 151 -5.05 -9.38 -6.89
N ARG A 152 -4.04 -8.56 -7.24
CA ARG A 152 -3.31 -8.65 -8.51
C ARG A 152 -1.80 -8.58 -8.29
N SER A 153 -1.05 -9.58 -8.73
CA SER A 153 0.42 -9.57 -8.65
C SER A 153 1.06 -10.19 -9.88
N GLY A 154 2.09 -9.54 -10.42
CA GLY A 154 3.20 -10.25 -11.08
C GLY A 154 4.13 -10.81 -10.00
N HIS A 155 4.83 -11.92 -10.26
CA HIS A 155 5.93 -12.33 -9.37
C HIS A 155 7.04 -11.26 -9.43
N PRO A 156 7.79 -10.99 -8.34
CA PRO A 156 8.98 -10.17 -8.43
C PRO A 156 9.89 -10.74 -9.52
N ALA A 157 10.45 -9.87 -10.38
CA ALA A 157 11.54 -10.29 -11.25
C ALA A 157 12.64 -10.84 -10.33
N HIS A 158 12.97 -12.13 -10.44
CA HIS A 158 14.00 -12.75 -9.61
C HIS A 158 15.24 -11.86 -9.61
N ARG A 159 15.63 -11.32 -8.44
CA ARG A 159 16.98 -10.80 -8.27
C ARG A 159 17.89 -12.02 -8.38
N GLY A 160 18.53 -12.21 -9.53
CA GLY A 160 19.52 -13.25 -9.72
C GLY A 160 20.61 -13.10 -8.65
N GLY A 161 20.60 -13.98 -7.65
CA GLY A 161 21.75 -14.17 -6.78
C GLY A 161 22.86 -14.85 -7.59
N PRO A 162 24.15 -14.64 -7.24
CA PRO A 162 25.24 -15.35 -7.90
C PRO A 162 24.98 -16.86 -7.76
N ALA A 163 25.00 -17.57 -8.89
CA ALA A 163 24.94 -19.02 -8.89
C ALA A 163 26.05 -19.56 -7.98
N ALA A 164 25.67 -20.36 -6.98
CA ALA A 164 26.65 -21.07 -6.18
C ALA A 164 27.52 -21.92 -7.10
N PRO A 165 28.86 -21.94 -6.95
CA PRO A 165 29.70 -22.79 -7.77
C PRO A 165 29.35 -24.26 -7.52
N PRO A 166 29.41 -25.11 -8.56
CA PRO A 166 29.12 -26.53 -8.42
C PRO A 166 30.12 -27.17 -7.44
N ARG A 167 29.59 -28.12 -6.64
CA ARG A 167 30.38 -28.96 -5.74
C ARG A 167 31.22 -29.97 -6.50
#